data_AF-A0A935P7W6-F1
#
_entry.id   AF-A0A935P7W6-F1
#
_cell.length_a   1.000
_cell.length_b   1.000
_cell.length_c   1.000
_cell.angle_alpha   90.00
_cell.angle_beta   90.00
_cell.angle_gamma   90.00
#
_symmetry.space_group_name_H-M   'P 1'
#
loop_
_entity.id
_entity.type
_entity.pdbx_description
1 polymer ?
#
loop_
_entity_poly.entity_id
_entity_poly.type
_entity_poly.pdbx_seq_one_letter_code
_entity_poly.pdbx_strand_id
1 'polypeptide(L)'
;MQSTSLRFWFLAAASASLVACDEAPAPTEVRQGISQNLAAVLPEVVAALESDASGRVPLDSATGLFDLLDGEADVVAALARVPMAQQLAASSSLDAERAAGWLTRNVFSDANHRGDGVYRVTPQVLCALSHDPTTGDPGPDLDEDCAVAVNKIEPKIKASGDAQELTLALLLGPSENEPVSVTLSKKAIALRMDLGETAAAVGELTDLFGGQRPNLRAAGRVALSLAVLGPQHVTVKGTIERAVDLAFAELGVDLSSAAATRFASAAAQVWSVEIDGVAQTLTAAAALGATSVHSPADALDPAIDLDLPGVTGTLTVAPGQPVKFTGLGLGKRSLTVNANGTRAATIDVNPDHGRSFDVTVTENAGAVSFAVSPALDLRMQVDRAALGEPAQPYEVTRLLLDGTAPTLTLKAGMIQVTSGHFAVTTSPAQYGVDASAGQCLAETAIDATTTRLTVATCPL
;
A
#
# COMPACT_ATOMS: atom_id res chain seq x y z
N MET A 1 32.63 -54.72 -23.53
CA MET A 1 31.29 -54.77 -22.91
C MET A 1 30.55 -53.52 -23.38
N GLN A 2 29.81 -53.65 -24.48
CA GLN A 2 28.33 -53.47 -24.57
C GLN A 2 27.92 -51.99 -24.35
N SER A 3 27.52 -51.22 -25.38
CA SER A 3 26.20 -51.25 -26.08
C SER A 3 25.06 -51.06 -25.05
N THR A 4 24.10 -50.11 -25.09
CA THR A 4 23.27 -49.59 -26.20
C THR A 4 22.44 -48.40 -25.68
N SER A 5 22.11 -47.47 -26.59
CA SER A 5 20.93 -46.57 -26.70
C SER A 5 19.82 -46.50 -25.62
N LEU A 6 19.34 -45.28 -25.33
CA LEU A 6 17.94 -44.85 -25.04
C LEU A 6 18.00 -43.34 -24.68
N ARG A 7 17.68 -42.30 -25.49
CA ARG A 7 16.65 -42.08 -26.52
C ARG A 7 15.28 -42.60 -26.10
N PHE A 8 14.69 -41.99 -25.07
CA PHE A 8 13.24 -41.88 -24.86
C PHE A 8 13.00 -40.76 -23.83
N TRP A 9 11.96 -39.93 -24.03
CA TRP A 9 11.60 -38.66 -23.35
C TRP A 9 12.05 -37.35 -24.03
N PHE A 10 12.02 -37.34 -25.36
CA PHE A 10 11.40 -36.24 -26.13
C PHE A 10 10.06 -36.78 -26.64
N LEU A 11 8.97 -36.01 -26.57
CA LEU A 11 7.56 -36.35 -26.83
C LEU A 11 6.73 -36.83 -25.62
N ALA A 12 6.43 -35.92 -24.68
CA ALA A 12 5.22 -35.95 -23.85
C ALA A 12 5.07 -34.62 -23.06
N ALA A 13 4.88 -33.50 -23.77
CA ALA A 13 4.23 -32.30 -23.25
C ALA A 13 3.58 -31.47 -24.38
N ALA A 14 3.27 -32.13 -25.50
CA ALA A 14 2.52 -31.60 -26.61
C ALA A 14 1.29 -32.50 -26.80
N SER A 15 0.33 -32.36 -25.87
CA SER A 15 -1.07 -32.74 -26.08
C SER A 15 -1.90 -32.39 -24.83
N ALA A 16 -2.85 -31.48 -25.04
CA ALA A 16 -4.07 -31.27 -24.26
C ALA A 16 -3.99 -30.39 -22.99
N SER A 17 -3.41 -29.20 -23.11
CA SER A 17 -4.32 -28.05 -23.00
C SER A 17 -4.95 -27.92 -24.38
N LEU A 18 -6.22 -28.34 -24.50
CA LEU A 18 -7.11 -27.68 -25.43
C LEU A 18 -7.05 -26.22 -25.00
N VAL A 19 -6.17 -25.46 -25.65
CA VAL A 19 -6.29 -24.03 -25.77
C VAL A 19 -7.70 -23.88 -26.34
N ALA A 20 -8.67 -23.58 -25.47
CA ALA A 20 -9.76 -22.77 -25.91
C ALA A 20 -9.04 -21.56 -26.52
N CYS A 21 -8.94 -21.55 -27.85
CA CYS A 21 -8.71 -20.33 -28.57
C CYS A 21 -9.98 -19.54 -28.27
N ASP A 22 -10.07 -18.94 -27.08
CA ASP A 22 -11.05 -17.92 -26.83
C ASP A 22 -10.74 -16.87 -27.89
N GLU A 23 -11.57 -16.87 -28.92
CA GLU A 23 -11.49 -15.87 -29.98
C GLU A 23 -11.45 -14.52 -29.28
N ALA A 24 -10.50 -13.68 -29.67
CA ALA A 24 -10.36 -12.39 -29.03
C ALA A 24 -11.70 -11.63 -29.11
N PRO A 25 -12.12 -10.96 -28.03
CA PRO A 25 -13.47 -10.42 -27.95
C PRO A 25 -13.71 -9.38 -29.05
N ALA A 26 -14.84 -9.53 -29.75
CA ALA A 26 -15.23 -8.59 -30.79
C ALA A 26 -15.45 -7.19 -30.20
N PRO A 27 -15.34 -6.10 -31.00
CA PRO A 27 -15.57 -4.74 -30.51
C PRO A 27 -16.92 -4.56 -29.80
N THR A 28 -17.97 -5.26 -30.23
CA THR A 28 -19.27 -5.23 -29.54
C THR A 28 -19.23 -5.87 -28.15
N GLU A 29 -18.47 -6.95 -27.98
CA GLU A 29 -18.33 -7.67 -26.71
C GLU A 29 -17.49 -6.89 -25.72
N VAL A 30 -16.38 -6.28 -26.18
CA VAL A 30 -15.55 -5.38 -25.35
C VAL A 30 -16.38 -4.21 -24.84
N ARG A 31 -17.12 -3.53 -25.73
CA ARG A 31 -18.00 -2.40 -25.36
C ARG A 31 -19.07 -2.83 -24.35
N GLN A 32 -19.72 -3.97 -24.61
CA GLN A 32 -20.72 -4.52 -23.70
C GLN A 32 -20.11 -4.87 -22.33
N GLY A 33 -18.94 -5.49 -22.30
CA GLY A 33 -18.22 -5.83 -21.07
C GLY A 33 -17.87 -4.60 -20.24
N ILE A 34 -17.33 -3.54 -20.87
CA ILE A 34 -17.01 -2.28 -20.18
C ILE A 34 -18.28 -1.68 -19.54
N SER A 35 -19.35 -1.50 -20.33
CA SER A 35 -20.59 -0.91 -19.84
C SER A 35 -21.24 -1.76 -18.74
N GLN A 36 -21.33 -3.08 -18.93
CA GLN A 36 -21.99 -3.97 -17.95
C GLN A 36 -21.20 -4.11 -16.65
N ASN A 37 -19.88 -4.21 -16.74
CA ASN A 37 -19.04 -4.40 -15.55
C ASN A 37 -18.90 -3.10 -14.75
N LEU A 38 -18.68 -1.96 -15.40
CA LEU A 38 -18.59 -0.67 -14.70
C LEU A 38 -19.93 -0.24 -14.08
N ALA A 39 -21.04 -0.42 -14.81
CA ALA A 39 -22.37 -0.09 -14.29
C ALA A 39 -22.80 -0.99 -13.12
N ALA A 40 -22.24 -2.20 -13.00
CA ALA A 40 -22.52 -3.09 -11.88
C ALA A 40 -21.70 -2.74 -10.62
N VAL A 41 -20.43 -2.36 -10.79
CA VAL A 41 -19.52 -2.12 -9.65
C VAL A 41 -19.70 -0.73 -9.05
N LEU A 42 -19.79 0.32 -9.88
CA LEU A 42 -19.72 1.70 -9.39
C LEU A 42 -20.89 2.11 -8.47
N PRO A 43 -22.16 1.75 -8.74
CA PRO A 43 -23.26 2.09 -7.82
C PRO A 43 -23.11 1.46 -6.44
N GLU A 44 -22.61 0.23 -6.35
CA GLU A 44 -22.41 -0.47 -5.07
C GLU A 44 -21.25 0.15 -4.27
N VAL A 45 -20.19 0.61 -4.96
CA VAL A 45 -19.09 1.36 -4.33
C VAL A 45 -19.59 2.69 -3.79
N VAL A 46 -20.33 3.46 -4.59
CA VAL A 46 -20.91 4.74 -4.15
C VAL A 46 -21.84 4.50 -2.97
N ALA A 47 -22.74 3.49 -3.04
CA ALA A 47 -23.66 3.18 -1.96
C ALA A 47 -22.95 2.78 -0.65
N ALA A 48 -21.86 2.00 -0.74
CA ALA A 48 -21.06 1.66 0.42
C ALA A 48 -20.38 2.90 1.04
N LEU A 49 -19.82 3.80 0.23
CA LEU A 49 -19.19 5.04 0.68
C LEU A 49 -20.20 6.07 1.22
N GLU A 50 -21.38 6.19 0.62
CA GLU A 50 -22.44 7.10 1.09
C GLU A 50 -23.08 6.62 2.40
N SER A 51 -23.13 5.30 2.64
CA SER A 51 -23.59 4.75 3.91
C SER A 51 -22.73 5.24 5.10
N ASP A 52 -21.46 5.52 4.84
CA ASP A 52 -20.49 6.06 5.78
C ASP A 52 -20.73 7.56 6.09
N ALA A 53 -20.96 8.37 5.04
CA ALA A 53 -21.20 9.82 5.14
C ALA A 53 -22.42 10.21 6.00
N SER A 54 -23.30 9.26 6.33
CA SER A 54 -24.40 9.45 7.28
C SER A 54 -23.97 9.45 8.76
N GLY A 55 -22.66 9.40 9.05
CA GLY A 55 -22.11 9.44 10.41
C GLY A 55 -22.25 8.12 11.17
N ARG A 56 -22.38 7.01 10.44
CA ARG A 56 -22.69 5.68 10.99
C ARG A 56 -21.45 4.83 11.24
N VAL A 57 -20.38 5.01 10.48
CA VAL A 57 -19.05 4.54 10.87
C VAL A 57 -18.41 5.70 11.64
N PRO A 58 -17.88 5.49 12.85
CA PRO A 58 -17.34 6.54 13.68
C PRO A 58 -15.94 6.95 13.18
N LEU A 59 -15.84 7.36 11.92
CA LEU A 59 -14.59 7.89 11.37
C LEU A 59 -14.18 9.16 12.12
N ASP A 60 -15.12 10.00 12.56
CA ASP A 60 -14.84 11.19 13.38
C ASP A 60 -14.25 10.83 14.76
N SER A 61 -14.66 9.68 15.33
CA SER A 61 -14.09 9.19 16.60
C SER A 61 -12.71 8.57 16.39
N ALA A 62 -12.51 7.91 15.25
CA ALA A 62 -11.21 7.37 14.87
C ALA A 62 -10.22 8.50 14.54
N THR A 63 -10.62 9.54 13.80
CA THR A 63 -9.80 10.73 13.53
C THR A 63 -9.52 11.50 14.80
N GLY A 64 -10.46 11.63 15.72
CA GLY A 64 -10.22 12.21 17.05
C GLY A 64 -9.20 11.42 17.89
N LEU A 65 -9.17 10.09 17.77
CA LEU A 65 -8.14 9.24 18.39
C LEU A 65 -6.77 9.45 17.74
N PHE A 66 -6.70 9.71 16.43
CA PHE A 66 -5.45 9.98 15.70
C PHE A 66 -4.94 11.41 15.92
N ASP A 67 -5.82 12.39 16.05
CA ASP A 67 -5.47 13.78 16.42
C ASP A 67 -4.94 13.86 17.87
N LEU A 68 -5.29 12.89 18.73
CA LEU A 68 -4.71 12.72 20.07
C LEU A 68 -3.28 12.13 20.05
N LEU A 69 -2.84 11.57 18.92
CA LEU A 69 -1.52 10.96 18.71
C LEU A 69 -0.59 11.87 17.88
N ASP A 70 -0.71 13.20 18.06
CA ASP A 70 -0.10 14.33 17.31
C ASP A 70 1.45 14.36 17.21
N GLY A 71 2.13 13.24 17.45
CA GLY A 71 3.55 13.04 17.21
C GLY A 71 3.78 12.03 16.09
N GLU A 72 3.99 12.52 14.86
CA GLU A 72 4.60 11.80 13.72
C GLU A 72 3.95 10.46 13.29
N ALA A 73 2.69 10.20 13.65
CA ALA A 73 1.94 9.02 13.20
C ALA A 73 1.29 9.20 11.81
N ASP A 74 2.05 9.71 10.83
CA ASP A 74 1.57 10.01 9.48
C ASP A 74 1.19 8.73 8.71
N VAL A 75 1.73 7.56 9.09
CA VAL A 75 1.49 6.29 8.39
C VAL A 75 0.08 5.73 8.66
N VAL A 76 -0.41 5.79 9.90
CA VAL A 76 -1.76 5.29 10.24
C VAL A 76 -2.82 6.32 9.89
N ALA A 77 -2.52 7.62 10.07
CA ALA A 77 -3.35 8.69 9.55
C ALA A 77 -3.43 8.66 8.01
N ALA A 78 -2.37 8.30 7.28
CA ALA A 78 -2.42 8.09 5.82
C ALA A 78 -3.20 6.82 5.42
N LEU A 79 -3.17 5.77 6.24
CA LEU A 79 -3.99 4.56 6.03
C LEU A 79 -5.47 4.76 6.41
N ALA A 80 -5.80 5.70 7.31
CA ALA A 80 -7.18 6.06 7.67
C ALA A 80 -7.74 7.19 6.79
N ARG A 81 -6.91 8.19 6.48
CA ARG A 81 -7.13 9.22 5.46
C ARG A 81 -6.64 8.71 4.11
N VAL A 82 -6.99 7.47 3.73
CA VAL A 82 -6.67 6.99 2.38
C VAL A 82 -7.17 8.07 1.43
N PRO A 83 -6.28 8.80 0.72
CA PRO A 83 -6.68 9.89 -0.15
C PRO A 83 -7.69 9.37 -1.16
N MET A 84 -7.56 8.10 -1.51
CA MET A 84 -8.48 7.37 -2.36
C MET A 84 -9.94 7.38 -1.87
N ALA A 85 -10.27 7.24 -0.58
CA ALA A 85 -11.68 7.25 -0.14
C ALA A 85 -12.30 8.65 -0.27
N GLN A 86 -11.57 9.69 0.14
CA GLN A 86 -12.00 11.08 -0.01
C GLN A 86 -12.01 11.53 -1.48
N GLN A 87 -11.05 11.06 -2.27
CA GLN A 87 -10.93 11.37 -3.70
C GLN A 87 -11.94 10.57 -4.52
N LEU A 88 -12.29 9.34 -4.09
CA LEU A 88 -13.43 8.56 -4.63
C LEU A 88 -14.75 9.25 -4.29
N ALA A 89 -14.93 9.72 -3.06
CA ALA A 89 -16.11 10.47 -2.63
C ALA A 89 -16.22 11.85 -3.34
N ALA A 90 -15.11 12.55 -3.53
CA ALA A 90 -15.04 13.78 -4.34
C ALA A 90 -15.25 13.50 -5.84
N SER A 91 -14.97 12.28 -6.28
CA SER A 91 -15.28 11.79 -7.63
C SER A 91 -16.68 11.16 -7.73
N SER A 92 -17.60 11.48 -6.83
CA SER A 92 -19.04 11.15 -6.96
C SER A 92 -19.69 11.67 -8.26
N SER A 93 -18.94 12.42 -9.07
CA SER A 93 -19.26 12.79 -10.46
C SER A 93 -18.70 11.86 -11.54
N LEU A 94 -18.06 10.73 -11.18
CA LEU A 94 -17.63 9.70 -12.14
C LEU A 94 -18.87 9.03 -12.74
N ASP A 95 -19.37 9.65 -13.80
CA ASP A 95 -20.40 9.09 -14.65
C ASP A 95 -19.81 7.89 -15.42
N ALA A 96 -20.04 6.71 -14.85
CA ALA A 96 -19.63 5.41 -15.39
C ALA A 96 -20.05 5.23 -16.85
N GLU A 97 -21.29 5.64 -17.16
CA GLU A 97 -21.88 5.51 -18.48
C GLU A 97 -21.21 6.46 -19.46
N ARG A 98 -20.91 7.68 -19.03
CA ARG A 98 -20.13 8.64 -19.82
C ARG A 98 -18.72 8.14 -20.09
N ALA A 99 -18.01 7.63 -19.09
CA ALA A 99 -16.65 7.08 -19.25
C ALA A 99 -16.64 5.84 -20.17
N ALA A 100 -17.57 4.90 -19.96
CA ALA A 100 -17.73 3.73 -20.80
C ALA A 100 -18.10 4.11 -22.25
N GLY A 101 -19.01 5.08 -22.40
CA GLY A 101 -19.41 5.62 -23.70
C GLY A 101 -18.25 6.31 -24.42
N TRP A 102 -17.44 7.08 -23.71
CA TRP A 102 -16.25 7.73 -24.25
C TRP A 102 -15.20 6.71 -24.72
N LEU A 103 -14.87 5.72 -23.89
CA LEU A 103 -13.94 4.63 -24.25
C LEU A 103 -14.43 3.86 -25.48
N THR A 104 -15.72 3.54 -25.49
CA THR A 104 -16.40 2.85 -26.60
C THR A 104 -16.29 3.62 -27.91
N ARG A 105 -16.50 4.93 -27.90
CA ARG A 105 -16.48 5.76 -29.12
C ARG A 105 -15.06 6.03 -29.60
N ASN A 106 -14.15 6.36 -28.69
CA ASN A 106 -12.84 6.93 -29.03
C ASN A 106 -11.70 5.90 -29.06
N VAL A 107 -11.84 4.77 -28.35
CA VAL A 107 -10.82 3.71 -28.26
C VAL A 107 -11.32 2.41 -28.89
N PHE A 108 -12.42 1.84 -28.39
CA PHE A 108 -12.93 0.52 -28.80
C PHE A 108 -13.87 0.57 -30.00
N SER A 109 -13.47 1.31 -31.03
CA SER A 109 -14.18 1.42 -32.30
C SER A 109 -13.62 0.46 -33.36
N ASP A 110 -14.44 0.12 -34.36
CA ASP A 110 -14.00 -0.74 -35.48
C ASP A 110 -12.84 -0.11 -36.27
N ALA A 111 -12.74 1.23 -36.31
CA ALA A 111 -11.65 1.95 -36.98
C ALA A 111 -10.30 1.78 -36.26
N ASN A 112 -10.33 1.61 -34.93
CA ASN A 112 -9.15 1.42 -34.11
C ASN A 112 -8.76 -0.05 -33.95
N HIS A 113 -9.67 -0.99 -34.22
CA HIS A 113 -9.41 -2.42 -34.12
C HIS A 113 -8.33 -2.85 -35.13
N ARG A 114 -7.39 -3.69 -34.68
CA ARG A 114 -6.25 -4.20 -35.46
C ARG A 114 -6.24 -5.73 -35.59
N GLY A 115 -7.24 -6.41 -35.04
CA GLY A 115 -7.28 -7.87 -34.92
C GLY A 115 -6.88 -8.32 -33.52
N ASP A 116 -7.23 -9.57 -33.17
CA ASP A 116 -6.84 -10.22 -31.92
C ASP A 116 -7.14 -9.40 -30.65
N GLY A 117 -8.23 -8.61 -30.66
CA GLY A 117 -8.64 -7.79 -29.53
C GLY A 117 -7.73 -6.57 -29.30
N VAL A 118 -6.86 -6.23 -30.24
CA VAL A 118 -5.95 -5.07 -30.13
C VAL A 118 -6.57 -3.83 -30.77
N TYR A 119 -6.54 -2.72 -30.04
CA TYR A 119 -7.09 -1.42 -30.44
C TYR A 119 -6.00 -0.35 -30.39
N ARG A 120 -5.82 0.40 -31.47
CA ARG A 120 -4.90 1.55 -31.50
C ARG A 120 -5.45 2.69 -30.65
N VAL A 121 -4.61 3.30 -29.82
CA VAL A 121 -4.90 4.58 -29.17
C VAL A 121 -4.33 5.70 -30.03
N THR A 122 -5.20 6.59 -30.51
CA THR A 122 -4.80 7.65 -31.44
C THR A 122 -4.37 8.93 -30.70
N PRO A 123 -3.59 9.82 -31.34
CA PRO A 123 -3.28 11.13 -30.79
C PRO A 123 -4.52 11.93 -30.37
N GLN A 124 -5.65 11.79 -31.07
CA GLN A 124 -6.90 12.46 -30.71
C GLN A 124 -7.38 12.09 -29.31
N VAL A 125 -7.08 10.88 -28.85
CA VAL A 125 -7.48 10.42 -27.51
C VAL A 125 -6.58 11.01 -26.42
N LEU A 126 -5.29 11.17 -26.66
CA LEU A 126 -4.30 11.51 -25.63
C LEU A 126 -3.82 12.97 -25.67
N CYS A 127 -3.91 13.63 -26.82
CA CYS A 127 -3.28 14.93 -27.08
C CYS A 127 -4.29 16.06 -27.34
N ALA A 128 -5.58 15.83 -27.11
CA ALA A 128 -6.61 16.85 -27.32
C ALA A 128 -6.49 17.97 -26.29
N LEU A 129 -6.40 19.22 -26.78
CA LEU A 129 -6.27 20.43 -25.94
C LEU A 129 -7.60 20.88 -25.33
N SER A 130 -8.72 20.34 -25.84
CA SER A 130 -10.06 20.61 -25.36
C SER A 130 -10.90 19.34 -25.40
N HIS A 131 -11.93 19.29 -24.57
CA HIS A 131 -12.91 18.19 -24.54
C HIS A 131 -14.32 18.77 -24.46
N ASP A 132 -15.28 18.11 -25.08
CA ASP A 132 -16.69 18.47 -24.94
C ASP A 132 -17.11 18.31 -23.47
N PRO A 133 -17.66 19.35 -22.82
CA PRO A 133 -17.99 19.31 -21.40
C PRO A 133 -19.15 18.35 -21.07
N THR A 134 -19.93 17.94 -22.06
CA THR A 134 -21.09 17.05 -21.92
C THR A 134 -20.75 15.60 -22.24
N THR A 135 -20.04 15.35 -23.34
CA THR A 135 -19.72 13.98 -23.79
C THR A 135 -18.33 13.53 -23.37
N GLY A 136 -17.43 14.49 -23.09
CA GLY A 136 -16.01 14.24 -22.85
C GLY A 136 -15.24 13.95 -24.13
N ASP A 137 -15.84 14.05 -25.31
CA ASP A 137 -15.16 13.72 -26.56
C ASP A 137 -14.06 14.75 -26.86
N PRO A 138 -12.92 14.33 -27.43
CA PRO A 138 -11.80 15.22 -27.72
C PRO A 138 -12.18 16.26 -28.79
N GLY A 139 -11.77 17.50 -28.55
CA GLY A 139 -11.90 18.60 -29.52
C GLY A 139 -10.95 18.43 -30.72
N PRO A 140 -11.12 19.25 -31.77
CA PRO A 140 -10.32 19.15 -32.99
C PRO A 140 -8.87 19.62 -32.81
N ASP A 141 -8.60 20.43 -31.79
CA ASP A 141 -7.28 21.01 -31.54
C ASP A 141 -6.39 20.03 -30.76
N LEU A 142 -5.24 19.70 -31.34
CA LEU A 142 -4.25 18.78 -30.78
C LEU A 142 -2.95 19.50 -30.44
N ASP A 143 -2.29 19.05 -29.38
CA ASP A 143 -0.88 19.35 -29.15
C ASP A 143 -0.05 18.57 -30.20
N GLU A 144 0.62 19.30 -31.11
CA GLU A 144 1.39 18.72 -32.21
C GLU A 144 2.58 17.88 -31.71
N ASP A 145 3.28 18.35 -30.67
CA ASP A 145 4.44 17.65 -30.11
C ASP A 145 4.01 16.34 -29.43
N CYS A 146 2.90 16.39 -28.68
CA CYS A 146 2.27 15.19 -28.14
C CYS A 146 1.84 14.24 -29.25
N ALA A 147 1.20 14.74 -30.32
CA ALA A 147 0.73 13.89 -31.40
C ALA A 147 1.88 13.20 -32.14
N VAL A 148 3.01 13.89 -32.35
CA VAL A 148 4.24 13.29 -32.87
C VAL A 148 4.75 12.20 -31.92
N ALA A 149 4.78 12.47 -30.61
CA ALA A 149 5.19 11.48 -29.62
C ALA A 149 4.28 10.24 -29.61
N VAL A 150 2.96 10.40 -29.53
CA VAL A 150 1.99 9.29 -29.53
C VAL A 150 2.07 8.49 -30.82
N ASN A 151 2.20 9.13 -31.98
CA ASN A 151 2.38 8.41 -33.25
C ASN A 151 3.67 7.61 -33.28
N LYS A 152 4.72 8.07 -32.60
CA LYS A 152 6.00 7.37 -32.50
C LYS A 152 5.95 6.19 -31.53
N ILE A 153 5.25 6.35 -30.40
CA ILE A 153 5.07 5.33 -29.35
C ILE A 153 4.14 4.21 -29.83
N GLU A 154 3.16 4.56 -30.65
CA GLU A 154 2.09 3.67 -31.13
C GLU A 154 1.38 2.92 -29.98
N PRO A 155 0.81 3.62 -28.98
CA PRO A 155 0.15 2.96 -27.87
C PRO A 155 -1.07 2.16 -28.35
N LYS A 156 -1.25 0.96 -27.80
CA LYS A 156 -2.40 0.09 -28.10
C LYS A 156 -3.02 -0.41 -26.80
N ILE A 157 -4.27 -0.84 -26.86
CA ILE A 157 -4.94 -1.54 -25.79
C ILE A 157 -5.35 -2.91 -26.30
N LYS A 158 -4.93 -3.96 -25.61
CA LYS A 158 -5.34 -5.34 -25.88
C LYS A 158 -6.46 -5.71 -24.91
N ALA A 159 -7.63 -5.99 -25.46
CA ALA A 159 -8.76 -6.54 -24.75
C ALA A 159 -8.72 -8.07 -24.82
N SER A 160 -8.92 -8.72 -23.69
CA SER A 160 -8.97 -10.18 -23.56
C SER A 160 -10.00 -10.59 -22.51
N GLY A 161 -10.45 -11.85 -22.56
CA GLY A 161 -11.50 -12.36 -21.69
C GLY A 161 -12.87 -12.30 -22.34
N ASP A 162 -13.92 -12.33 -21.51
CA ASP A 162 -15.32 -12.44 -21.93
C ASP A 162 -16.19 -11.33 -21.33
N ALA A 163 -17.52 -11.48 -21.47
CA ALA A 163 -18.49 -10.51 -20.93
C ALA A 163 -18.57 -10.51 -19.39
N GLN A 164 -18.08 -11.53 -18.68
CA GLN A 164 -18.04 -11.58 -17.21
C GLN A 164 -16.74 -11.01 -16.66
N GLU A 165 -15.63 -11.21 -17.36
CA GLU A 165 -14.31 -10.74 -16.97
C GLU A 165 -13.54 -10.24 -18.20
N LEU A 166 -13.36 -8.92 -18.29
CA LEU A 166 -12.68 -8.23 -19.37
C LEU A 166 -11.37 -7.66 -18.86
N THR A 167 -10.24 -8.08 -19.43
CA THR A 167 -8.91 -7.51 -19.16
C THR A 167 -8.46 -6.61 -20.30
N LEU A 168 -8.10 -5.38 -19.95
CA LEU A 168 -7.58 -4.34 -20.84
C LEU A 168 -6.10 -4.09 -20.50
N ALA A 169 -5.17 -4.55 -21.34
CA ALA A 169 -3.74 -4.33 -21.17
C ALA A 169 -3.25 -3.19 -22.07
N LEU A 170 -2.49 -2.25 -21.52
CA LEU A 170 -1.80 -1.21 -22.29
C LEU A 170 -0.55 -1.83 -22.93
N LEU A 171 -0.42 -1.73 -24.25
CA LEU A 171 0.76 -2.11 -25.00
C LEU A 171 1.56 -0.87 -25.36
N LEU A 172 2.85 -0.83 -25.00
CA LEU A 172 3.74 0.30 -25.29
C LEU A 172 4.95 -0.13 -26.13
N GLY A 173 5.19 0.65 -27.18
CA GLY A 173 6.35 0.52 -28.06
C GLY A 173 6.26 -0.63 -29.07
N PRO A 174 7.24 -0.71 -29.98
CA PRO A 174 7.35 -1.80 -30.96
C PRO A 174 7.35 -3.22 -30.37
N SER A 175 7.86 -3.39 -29.14
CA SER A 175 7.88 -4.68 -28.45
C SER A 175 6.57 -5.01 -27.74
N GLU A 176 5.58 -4.10 -27.78
CA GLU A 176 4.25 -4.27 -27.17
C GLU A 176 4.29 -4.67 -25.69
N ASN A 177 5.22 -4.09 -24.92
CA ASN A 177 5.34 -4.36 -23.48
C ASN A 177 4.01 -4.08 -22.78
N GLU A 178 3.64 -4.89 -21.79
CA GLU A 178 2.36 -4.84 -21.05
C GLU A 178 2.55 -4.28 -19.62
N PRO A 179 2.97 -3.01 -19.42
CA PRO A 179 3.31 -2.48 -18.10
C PRO A 179 2.12 -2.41 -17.14
N VAL A 180 0.91 -2.19 -17.67
CA VAL A 180 -0.31 -1.99 -16.90
C VAL A 180 -1.48 -2.72 -17.54
N SER A 181 -2.29 -3.38 -16.71
CA SER A 181 -3.56 -3.98 -17.12
C SER A 181 -4.68 -3.66 -16.13
N VAL A 182 -5.91 -3.55 -16.63
CA VAL A 182 -7.12 -3.39 -15.83
C VAL A 182 -8.06 -4.54 -16.13
N THR A 183 -8.41 -5.32 -15.12
CA THR A 183 -9.44 -6.35 -15.18
C THR A 183 -10.75 -5.81 -14.63
N LEU A 184 -11.82 -5.93 -15.41
CA LEU A 184 -13.17 -5.51 -15.09
C LEU A 184 -14.06 -6.74 -15.01
N SER A 185 -14.80 -6.88 -13.92
CA SER A 185 -15.87 -7.87 -13.79
C SER A 185 -17.09 -7.22 -13.16
N LYS A 186 -18.22 -7.93 -13.14
CA LYS A 186 -19.46 -7.44 -12.50
C LYS A 186 -19.32 -7.14 -11.00
N LYS A 187 -18.29 -7.66 -10.35
CA LYS A 187 -18.09 -7.54 -8.90
C LYS A 187 -16.72 -6.99 -8.53
N ALA A 188 -15.84 -6.71 -9.47
CA ALA A 188 -14.50 -6.27 -9.14
C ALA A 188 -13.84 -5.48 -10.27
N ILE A 189 -12.98 -4.54 -9.87
CA ILE A 189 -12.04 -3.84 -10.74
C ILE A 189 -10.65 -4.10 -10.16
N ALA A 190 -9.72 -4.58 -10.99
CA ALA A 190 -8.34 -4.80 -10.57
C ALA A 190 -7.37 -4.11 -11.54
N LEU A 191 -6.55 -3.21 -11.02
CA LEU A 191 -5.40 -2.63 -11.71
C LEU A 191 -4.16 -3.45 -11.36
N ARG A 192 -3.38 -3.85 -12.35
CA ARG A 192 -2.13 -4.59 -12.19
C ARG A 192 -1.01 -3.87 -12.93
N MET A 193 0.15 -3.78 -12.31
CA MET A 193 1.37 -3.24 -12.90
C MET A 193 2.47 -4.30 -12.86
N ASP A 194 3.09 -4.59 -14.00
CA ASP A 194 4.28 -5.44 -14.09
C ASP A 194 5.52 -4.55 -14.21
N LEU A 195 6.38 -4.61 -13.20
CA LEU A 195 7.52 -3.71 -13.08
C LEU A 195 8.61 -4.04 -14.11
N GLY A 196 8.71 -5.31 -14.52
CA GLY A 196 9.64 -5.74 -15.58
C GLY A 196 9.23 -5.18 -16.94
N GLU A 197 7.96 -5.34 -17.30
CA GLU A 197 7.37 -4.77 -18.52
C GLU A 197 7.45 -3.23 -18.52
N THR A 198 7.26 -2.60 -17.36
CA THR A 198 7.42 -1.14 -17.19
C THR A 198 8.85 -0.69 -17.47
N ALA A 199 9.86 -1.36 -16.90
CA ALA A 199 11.26 -1.01 -17.17
C ALA A 199 11.65 -1.26 -18.64
N ALA A 200 11.15 -2.34 -19.25
CA ALA A 200 11.36 -2.62 -20.67
C ALA A 200 10.75 -1.53 -21.55
N ALA A 201 9.50 -1.16 -21.29
CA ALA A 201 8.81 -0.07 -21.99
C ALA A 201 9.56 1.26 -21.85
N VAL A 202 9.97 1.64 -20.65
CA VAL A 202 10.74 2.88 -20.41
C VAL A 202 12.06 2.87 -21.17
N GLY A 203 12.78 1.75 -21.17
CA GLY A 203 14.02 1.60 -21.94
C GLY A 203 13.81 1.81 -23.43
N GLU A 204 12.79 1.18 -24.01
CA GLU A 204 12.45 1.30 -25.44
C GLU A 204 11.98 2.71 -25.81
N LEU A 205 11.13 3.32 -25.00
CA LEU A 205 10.69 4.70 -25.18
C LEU A 205 11.88 5.67 -25.12
N THR A 206 12.82 5.44 -24.22
CA THR A 206 14.01 6.30 -24.11
C THR A 206 14.87 6.25 -25.38
N ASP A 207 15.09 5.06 -25.94
CA ASP A 207 15.80 4.93 -27.22
C ASP A 207 15.05 5.61 -28.36
N LEU A 208 13.73 5.42 -28.38
CA LEU A 208 12.87 5.96 -29.40
C LEU A 208 13.01 7.48 -29.46
N PHE A 209 13.05 8.16 -28.30
CA PHE A 209 13.21 9.61 -28.23
C PHE A 209 14.68 10.10 -28.18
N GLY A 210 15.66 9.21 -28.32
CA GLY A 210 17.08 9.56 -28.30
C GLY A 210 17.59 10.05 -26.94
N GLY A 211 16.88 9.68 -25.86
CA GLY A 211 17.30 9.96 -24.49
C GLY A 211 18.37 8.98 -24.01
N GLN A 212 18.94 9.25 -22.83
CA GLN A 212 19.84 8.32 -22.17
C GLN A 212 19.02 7.29 -21.39
N ARG A 213 19.15 5.99 -21.74
CA ARG A 213 18.45 4.91 -21.04
C ARG A 213 18.70 5.01 -19.53
N PRO A 214 17.66 5.04 -18.68
CA PRO A 214 17.87 5.06 -17.24
C PRO A 214 18.59 3.78 -16.81
N ASN A 215 19.54 3.91 -15.88
CA ASN A 215 20.18 2.76 -15.28
C ASN A 215 19.25 2.18 -14.20
N LEU A 216 18.30 1.36 -14.66
CA LEU A 216 17.18 0.83 -13.89
C LEU A 216 17.06 -0.68 -14.14
N ARG A 217 16.90 -1.43 -13.07
CA ARG A 217 16.42 -2.81 -13.08
C ARG A 217 15.17 -2.85 -12.22
N ALA A 218 14.07 -3.33 -12.80
CA ALA A 218 12.82 -3.50 -12.08
C ALA A 218 12.25 -4.88 -12.37
N ALA A 219 11.77 -5.54 -11.33
CA ALA A 219 11.06 -6.81 -11.41
C ALA A 219 10.00 -6.86 -10.32
N GLY A 220 8.98 -7.66 -10.55
CA GLY A 220 7.86 -7.82 -9.62
C GLY A 220 6.55 -7.39 -10.23
N ARG A 221 5.48 -7.55 -9.45
CA ARG A 221 4.13 -7.27 -9.89
C ARG A 221 3.30 -6.82 -8.71
N VAL A 222 2.63 -5.69 -8.89
CA VAL A 222 1.74 -5.13 -7.89
C VAL A 222 0.33 -5.04 -8.45
N ALA A 223 -0.66 -5.16 -7.58
CA ALA A 223 -2.06 -5.08 -7.94
C ALA A 223 -2.83 -4.25 -6.91
N LEU A 224 -3.80 -3.50 -7.39
CA LEU A 224 -4.81 -2.79 -6.62
C LEU A 224 -6.16 -3.33 -7.07
N SER A 225 -6.96 -3.86 -6.16
CA SER A 225 -8.29 -4.36 -6.51
C SER A 225 -9.36 -3.82 -5.60
N LEU A 226 -10.49 -3.46 -6.20
CA LEU A 226 -11.76 -3.18 -5.55
C LEU A 226 -12.70 -4.35 -5.86
N ALA A 227 -13.44 -4.83 -4.86
CA ALA A 227 -14.45 -5.86 -5.03
C ALA A 227 -15.72 -5.55 -4.23
N VAL A 228 -16.87 -5.88 -4.82
CA VAL A 228 -18.21 -5.85 -4.21
C VAL A 228 -18.53 -7.25 -3.70
N LEU A 229 -18.58 -7.40 -2.38
CA LEU A 229 -18.83 -8.65 -1.67
C LEU A 229 -20.34 -8.90 -1.47
N GLY A 230 -21.13 -7.82 -1.42
CA GLY A 230 -22.58 -7.83 -1.29
C GLY A 230 -23.14 -6.40 -1.35
N PRO A 231 -24.47 -6.23 -1.15
CA PRO A 231 -25.07 -4.90 -1.08
C PRO A 231 -24.42 -4.06 0.01
N GLN A 232 -23.89 -2.88 -0.35
CA GLN A 232 -23.14 -1.99 0.55
C GLN A 232 -21.92 -2.64 1.24
N HIS A 233 -21.39 -3.73 0.70
CA HIS A 233 -20.25 -4.45 1.25
C HIS A 233 -19.12 -4.52 0.23
N VAL A 234 -18.06 -3.77 0.47
CA VAL A 234 -16.94 -3.59 -0.47
C VAL A 234 -15.60 -3.81 0.20
N THR A 235 -14.63 -4.25 -0.59
CA THR A 235 -13.24 -4.35 -0.17
C THR A 235 -12.31 -3.72 -1.20
N VAL A 236 -11.29 -3.00 -0.74
CA VAL A 236 -10.20 -2.47 -1.55
C VAL A 236 -8.90 -3.03 -0.98
N LYS A 237 -8.01 -3.57 -1.82
CA LYS A 237 -6.75 -4.15 -1.38
C LYS A 237 -5.60 -3.83 -2.32
N GLY A 238 -4.42 -3.60 -1.74
CA GLY A 238 -3.15 -3.51 -2.43
C GLY A 238 -2.32 -4.78 -2.19
N THR A 239 -1.77 -5.35 -3.25
CA THR A 239 -1.04 -6.63 -3.21
C THR A 239 0.26 -6.53 -3.98
N ILE A 240 1.33 -7.11 -3.45
CA ILE A 240 2.52 -7.49 -4.20
C ILE A 240 2.29 -8.95 -4.64
N GLU A 241 1.82 -9.15 -5.87
CA GLU A 241 1.52 -10.48 -6.43
C GLU A 241 2.81 -11.26 -6.69
N ARG A 242 3.86 -10.57 -7.13
CA ARG A 242 5.21 -11.10 -7.32
C ARG A 242 6.19 -10.17 -6.62
N ALA A 243 7.11 -10.75 -5.85
CA ALA A 243 8.11 -10.00 -5.09
C ALA A 243 8.74 -8.89 -5.94
N VAL A 244 8.84 -7.70 -5.35
CA VAL A 244 9.41 -6.52 -5.97
C VAL A 244 10.93 -6.53 -5.77
N ASP A 245 11.67 -6.23 -6.82
CA ASP A 245 13.10 -5.97 -6.82
C ASP A 245 13.37 -4.79 -7.76
N LEU A 246 13.72 -3.65 -7.17
CA LEU A 246 14.04 -2.42 -7.85
C LEU A 246 15.49 -2.05 -7.53
N ALA A 247 16.25 -1.70 -8.56
CA ALA A 247 17.58 -1.12 -8.41
C ALA A 247 17.75 0.00 -9.43
N PHE A 248 18.23 1.17 -9.00
CA PHE A 248 18.55 2.27 -9.89
C PHE A 248 19.79 3.02 -9.41
N ALA A 249 20.53 3.61 -10.36
CA ALA A 249 21.74 4.37 -10.07
C ALA A 249 21.99 5.43 -11.15
N GLU A 250 23.05 6.22 -10.99
CA GLU A 250 23.57 7.04 -12.08
C GLU A 250 24.04 6.17 -13.26
N LEU A 251 24.13 6.79 -14.45
CA LEU A 251 24.57 6.09 -15.65
C LEU A 251 25.99 5.56 -15.51
N GLY A 252 26.18 4.30 -15.89
CA GLY A 252 27.48 3.62 -15.82
C GLY A 252 27.84 3.05 -14.45
N VAL A 253 27.04 3.31 -13.41
CA VAL A 253 27.20 2.69 -12.08
C VAL A 253 26.64 1.26 -12.10
N ASP A 254 27.35 0.31 -11.51
CA ASP A 254 26.83 -1.06 -11.37
C ASP A 254 25.66 -1.09 -10.38
N LEU A 255 24.51 -1.62 -10.80
CA LEU A 255 23.29 -1.75 -9.97
C LEU A 255 23.44 -2.71 -8.79
N SER A 256 24.51 -3.51 -8.76
CA SER A 256 24.88 -4.35 -7.62
C SER A 256 25.82 -3.67 -6.62
N SER A 257 26.33 -2.48 -6.95
CA SER A 257 27.26 -1.73 -6.11
C SER A 257 26.56 -1.03 -4.94
N ALA A 258 27.36 -0.58 -3.97
CA ALA A 258 26.90 0.24 -2.85
C ALA A 258 26.50 1.68 -3.24
N ALA A 259 26.68 2.06 -4.51
CA ALA A 259 26.26 3.35 -5.04
C ALA A 259 24.87 3.30 -5.69
N ALA A 260 24.24 2.12 -5.76
CA ALA A 260 22.91 1.95 -6.36
C ALA A 260 21.83 1.89 -5.30
N THR A 261 20.77 2.70 -5.45
CA THR A 261 19.57 2.61 -4.62
C THR A 261 18.81 1.33 -4.93
N ARG A 262 18.43 0.58 -3.89
CA ARG A 262 17.73 -0.71 -4.04
C ARG A 262 16.53 -0.79 -3.11
N PHE A 263 15.44 -1.35 -3.63
CA PHE A 263 14.25 -1.66 -2.86
C PHE A 263 13.82 -3.08 -3.21
N ALA A 264 13.60 -3.92 -2.22
CA ALA A 264 13.02 -5.24 -2.41
C ALA A 264 11.92 -5.50 -1.39
N SER A 265 10.84 -6.16 -1.81
CA SER A 265 9.74 -6.52 -0.92
C SER A 265 9.11 -7.84 -1.34
N ALA A 266 8.87 -8.72 -0.38
CA ALA A 266 8.26 -10.03 -0.62
C ALA A 266 6.79 -9.90 -1.07
N ALA A 267 6.30 -10.93 -1.75
CA ALA A 267 4.88 -11.01 -2.12
C ALA A 267 3.99 -11.03 -0.86
N ALA A 268 2.98 -10.18 -0.84
CA ALA A 268 2.07 -10.00 0.30
C ALA A 268 0.82 -9.20 -0.09
N GLN A 269 -0.30 -9.37 0.65
CA GLN A 269 -1.41 -8.42 0.62
C GLN A 269 -1.04 -7.22 1.51
N VAL A 270 -0.35 -6.24 0.92
CA VAL A 270 0.26 -5.11 1.64
C VAL A 270 -0.75 -4.40 2.53
N TRP A 271 -1.97 -4.17 2.02
CA TRP A 271 -3.05 -3.59 2.78
C TRP A 271 -4.43 -4.02 2.23
N SER A 272 -5.44 -3.92 3.08
CA SER A 272 -6.84 -4.03 2.68
C SER A 272 -7.74 -3.18 3.56
N VAL A 273 -8.79 -2.64 2.97
CA VAL A 273 -9.89 -1.95 3.66
C VAL A 273 -11.18 -2.63 3.24
N GLU A 274 -12.00 -3.02 4.20
CA GLU A 274 -13.32 -3.63 3.99
C GLU A 274 -14.35 -2.80 4.75
N ILE A 275 -15.40 -2.40 4.04
CA ILE A 275 -16.51 -1.61 4.55
C ILE A 275 -17.78 -2.43 4.33
N ASP A 276 -18.47 -2.76 5.41
CA ASP A 276 -19.79 -3.38 5.38
C ASP A 276 -20.81 -2.38 5.93
N GLY A 277 -21.57 -1.74 5.05
CA GLY A 277 -22.59 -0.77 5.41
C GLY A 277 -23.83 -1.39 6.07
N VAL A 278 -24.08 -2.69 5.87
CA VAL A 278 -25.18 -3.42 6.51
C VAL A 278 -24.84 -3.76 7.96
N ALA A 279 -23.64 -4.32 8.18
CA ALA A 279 -23.12 -4.59 9.52
C ALA A 279 -22.57 -3.34 10.23
N GLN A 280 -22.38 -2.25 9.49
CA GLN A 280 -21.75 -1.00 9.92
C GLN A 280 -20.32 -1.21 10.42
N THR A 281 -19.56 -2.11 9.80
CA THR A 281 -18.20 -2.45 10.23
C THR A 281 -17.17 -1.92 9.25
N LEU A 282 -16.06 -1.41 9.79
CA LEU A 282 -14.84 -1.08 9.06
C LEU A 282 -13.73 -2.01 9.52
N THR A 283 -13.09 -2.70 8.58
CA THR A 283 -11.88 -3.48 8.83
C THR A 283 -10.76 -2.97 7.94
N ALA A 284 -9.64 -2.56 8.52
CA ALA A 284 -8.44 -2.20 7.78
C ALA A 284 -7.29 -3.11 8.22
N ALA A 285 -6.50 -3.62 7.28
CA ALA A 285 -5.36 -4.45 7.59
C ALA A 285 -4.13 -3.98 6.83
N ALA A 286 -2.96 -4.11 7.46
CA ALA A 286 -1.67 -3.96 6.84
C ALA A 286 -0.89 -5.27 7.03
N ALA A 287 -0.36 -5.82 5.94
CA ALA A 287 0.43 -7.05 5.94
C ALA A 287 1.56 -6.92 4.91
N LEU A 288 2.60 -6.17 5.24
CA LEU A 288 3.80 -6.04 4.40
C LEU A 288 4.73 -7.24 4.65
N GLY A 289 5.21 -7.86 3.58
CA GLY A 289 6.21 -8.91 3.65
C GLY A 289 7.60 -8.38 4.03
N ALA A 290 8.58 -9.29 4.11
CA ALA A 290 9.97 -8.89 4.33
C ALA A 290 10.39 -7.88 3.25
N THR A 291 10.90 -6.73 3.69
CA THR A 291 11.21 -5.57 2.87
C THR A 291 12.59 -5.07 3.23
N SER A 292 13.41 -4.78 2.21
CA SER A 292 14.73 -4.20 2.39
C SER A 292 14.89 -2.96 1.51
N VAL A 293 15.53 -1.94 2.06
CA VAL A 293 15.88 -0.72 1.35
C VAL A 293 17.36 -0.47 1.52
N HIS A 294 18.04 -0.12 0.44
CA HIS A 294 19.39 0.40 0.45
C HIS A 294 19.37 1.78 -0.20
N SER A 295 19.79 2.79 0.55
CA SER A 295 20.10 4.11 0.03
C SER A 295 21.62 4.30 0.05
N PRO A 296 22.25 4.67 -1.08
CA PRO A 296 23.68 4.95 -1.10
C PRO A 296 24.00 6.17 -0.23
N ALA A 297 25.26 6.27 0.20
CA ALA A 297 25.75 7.47 0.89
C ALA A 297 25.78 8.66 -0.07
N ASP A 298 25.56 9.86 0.45
CA ASP A 298 25.80 11.10 -0.27
C ASP A 298 26.72 12.05 0.52
N ALA A 299 26.75 13.33 0.16
CA ALA A 299 27.63 14.31 0.79
C ALA A 299 27.25 14.65 2.24
N LEU A 300 25.98 14.44 2.62
CA LEU A 300 25.43 14.82 3.93
C LEU A 300 25.03 13.57 4.74
N ASP A 301 24.59 12.51 4.06
CA ASP A 301 23.97 11.35 4.69
C ASP A 301 24.78 10.06 4.49
N PRO A 302 24.88 9.21 5.52
CA PRO A 302 25.52 7.91 5.40
C PRO A 302 24.69 6.97 4.50
N ALA A 303 25.32 5.91 3.98
CA ALA A 303 24.56 4.85 3.31
C ALA A 303 23.64 4.18 4.32
N ILE A 304 22.35 4.02 3.99
CA ILE A 304 21.35 3.43 4.88
C ILE A 304 20.87 2.09 4.32
N ASP A 305 20.98 1.04 5.11
CA ASP A 305 20.34 -0.25 4.88
C ASP A 305 19.22 -0.46 5.89
N LEU A 306 17.97 -0.47 5.43
CA LEU A 306 16.81 -0.86 6.22
C LEU A 306 16.43 -2.29 5.90
N ASP A 307 16.21 -3.09 6.94
CA ASP A 307 15.71 -4.46 6.84
C ASP A 307 14.52 -4.63 7.79
N LEU A 308 13.34 -4.72 7.18
CA LEU A 308 12.04 -4.86 7.81
C LEU A 308 11.53 -6.28 7.58
N PRO A 309 11.45 -7.14 8.61
CA PRO A 309 11.06 -8.54 8.43
C PRO A 309 9.61 -8.74 7.99
N GLY A 310 8.78 -7.73 8.24
CA GLY A 310 7.39 -7.64 7.84
C GLY A 310 6.66 -6.61 8.71
N VAL A 311 5.44 -6.28 8.35
CA VAL A 311 4.52 -5.50 9.20
C VAL A 311 3.19 -6.20 9.18
N THR A 312 2.58 -6.40 10.34
CA THR A 312 1.22 -6.94 10.45
C THR A 312 0.39 -6.10 11.38
N GLY A 313 -0.89 -5.97 11.07
CA GLY A 313 -1.87 -5.33 11.93
C GLY A 313 -3.25 -5.33 11.30
N THR A 314 -4.29 -5.43 12.12
CA THR A 314 -5.68 -5.31 11.67
C THR A 314 -6.44 -4.42 12.63
N LEU A 315 -7.01 -3.35 12.12
CA LEU A 315 -7.97 -2.47 12.76
C LEU A 315 -9.39 -2.98 12.47
N THR A 316 -10.22 -3.08 13.50
CA THR A 316 -11.66 -3.34 13.38
C THR A 316 -12.45 -2.32 14.20
N VAL A 317 -13.45 -1.73 13.56
CA VAL A 317 -14.38 -0.76 14.15
C VAL A 317 -15.80 -1.21 13.89
N ALA A 318 -16.63 -1.23 14.94
CA ALA A 318 -18.04 -1.58 14.87
C ALA A 318 -18.85 -0.78 15.92
N PRO A 319 -20.11 -0.39 15.63
CA PRO A 319 -20.93 0.37 16.57
C PRO A 319 -21.12 -0.32 17.92
N GLY A 320 -20.94 0.45 18.99
CA GLY A 320 -21.08 -0.03 20.36
C GLY A 320 -20.03 -1.08 20.78
N GLN A 321 -19.00 -1.32 19.97
CA GLN A 321 -17.89 -2.20 20.30
C GLN A 321 -16.61 -1.39 20.53
N PRO A 322 -15.68 -1.89 21.37
CA PRO A 322 -14.33 -1.36 21.45
C PRO A 322 -13.63 -1.37 20.08
N VAL A 323 -12.81 -0.35 19.82
CA VAL A 323 -11.91 -0.36 18.66
C VAL A 323 -10.80 -1.36 18.92
N LYS A 324 -10.54 -2.26 17.97
CA LYS A 324 -9.54 -3.32 18.14
C LYS A 324 -8.45 -3.20 17.10
N PHE A 325 -7.21 -3.28 17.56
CA PHE A 325 -6.03 -3.54 16.75
C PHE A 325 -5.54 -4.94 17.10
N THR A 326 -5.43 -5.83 16.13
CA THR A 326 -4.99 -7.21 16.36
C THR A 326 -3.78 -7.56 15.52
N GLY A 327 -2.89 -8.38 16.08
CA GLY A 327 -1.71 -8.90 15.39
C GLY A 327 -0.70 -7.81 15.01
N LEU A 328 -0.61 -6.74 15.79
CA LEU A 328 0.37 -5.67 15.58
C LEU A 328 1.78 -6.22 15.75
N GLY A 329 2.61 -6.15 14.72
CA GLY A 329 3.97 -6.67 14.77
C GLY A 329 4.87 -6.22 13.63
N LEU A 330 6.18 -6.40 13.81
CA LEU A 330 7.24 -6.08 12.84
C LEU A 330 7.87 -7.34 12.21
N GLY A 331 7.09 -8.42 12.16
CA GLY A 331 7.51 -9.72 11.62
C GLY A 331 8.24 -10.62 12.63
N LYS A 332 8.94 -11.63 12.13
CA LYS A 332 9.49 -12.74 12.94
C LYS A 332 10.85 -12.48 13.60
N ARG A 333 11.44 -11.32 13.36
CA ARG A 333 12.73 -10.87 13.90
C ARG A 333 12.70 -9.36 14.09
N SER A 334 13.78 -8.77 14.61
CA SER A 334 13.85 -7.32 14.81
C SER A 334 13.97 -6.58 13.47
N LEU A 335 13.36 -5.39 13.39
CA LEU A 335 13.65 -4.39 12.36
C LEU A 335 15.06 -3.86 12.60
N THR A 336 15.81 -3.67 11.52
CA THR A 336 17.19 -3.20 11.63
C THR A 336 17.50 -2.09 10.64
N VAL A 337 18.26 -1.10 11.09
CA VAL A 337 18.83 -0.03 10.25
C VAL A 337 20.34 -0.07 10.41
N ASN A 338 21.09 -0.15 9.31
CA ASN A 338 22.53 0.02 9.32
C ASN A 338 22.90 1.33 8.62
N ALA A 339 23.87 2.05 9.17
CA ALA A 339 24.49 3.22 8.57
C ALA A 339 25.94 2.89 8.22
N ASN A 340 26.33 3.03 6.95
CA ASN A 340 27.64 2.64 6.43
C ASN A 340 28.06 1.20 6.84
N GLY A 341 27.10 0.27 6.80
CA GLY A 341 27.31 -1.13 7.18
C GLY A 341 27.41 -1.41 8.70
N THR A 342 27.32 -0.39 9.54
CA THR A 342 27.29 -0.51 11.01
C THR A 342 25.86 -0.46 11.53
N ARG A 343 25.50 -1.30 12.49
CA ARG A 343 24.14 -1.31 13.07
C ARG A 343 23.85 0.00 13.78
N ALA A 344 22.95 0.80 13.21
CA ALA A 344 22.58 2.11 13.70
C ALA A 344 21.29 2.08 14.53
N ALA A 345 20.32 1.24 14.16
CA ALA A 345 19.13 1.06 14.99
C ALA A 345 18.58 -0.38 14.94
N THR A 346 17.95 -0.80 16.03
CA THR A 346 17.18 -2.05 16.10
C THR A 346 15.88 -1.79 16.86
N ILE A 347 14.76 -2.27 16.31
CA ILE A 347 13.44 -2.22 16.96
C ILE A 347 12.90 -3.64 17.02
N ASP A 348 12.51 -4.06 18.22
CA ASP A 348 11.94 -5.38 18.47
C ASP A 348 10.64 -5.25 19.26
N VAL A 349 9.55 -5.76 18.69
CA VAL A 349 8.22 -5.77 19.31
C VAL A 349 8.00 -7.16 19.87
N ASN A 350 7.66 -7.25 21.16
CA ASN A 350 7.26 -8.47 21.85
C ASN A 350 8.18 -9.68 21.60
N PRO A 351 9.51 -9.55 21.72
CA PRO A 351 10.44 -10.66 21.43
C PRO A 351 10.16 -11.92 22.25
N ASP A 352 9.65 -11.77 23.48
CA ASP A 352 9.34 -12.87 24.39
C ASP A 352 7.84 -13.27 24.36
N HIS A 353 7.05 -12.62 23.51
CA HIS A 353 5.59 -12.77 23.43
C HIS A 353 5.10 -13.00 21.99
N GLY A 354 5.85 -13.77 21.20
CA GLY A 354 5.45 -14.16 19.84
C GLY A 354 5.58 -13.04 18.79
N ARG A 355 6.19 -11.90 19.15
CA ARG A 355 6.45 -10.74 18.29
C ARG A 355 5.22 -10.04 17.72
N SER A 356 4.11 -10.16 18.45
CA SER A 356 2.88 -9.46 18.15
C SER A 356 2.13 -9.08 19.41
N PHE A 357 1.26 -8.08 19.33
CA PHE A 357 0.29 -7.76 20.35
C PHE A 357 -1.03 -7.27 19.76
N ASP A 358 -2.06 -7.31 20.58
CA ASP A 358 -3.35 -6.72 20.33
C ASP A 358 -3.54 -5.50 21.24
N VAL A 359 -4.27 -4.50 20.75
CA VAL A 359 -4.72 -3.33 21.52
C VAL A 359 -6.22 -3.22 21.40
N THR A 360 -6.91 -3.09 22.52
CA THR A 360 -8.33 -2.75 22.57
C THR A 360 -8.47 -1.35 23.17
N VAL A 361 -9.10 -0.45 22.41
CA VAL A 361 -9.38 0.93 22.81
C VAL A 361 -10.86 1.05 23.15
N THR A 362 -11.15 1.55 24.35
CA THR A 362 -12.51 1.82 24.81
C THR A 362 -12.63 3.27 25.25
N GLU A 363 -13.67 3.95 24.80
CA GLU A 363 -14.05 5.25 25.34
C GLU A 363 -15.24 5.09 26.29
N ASN A 364 -15.12 5.58 27.52
CA ASN A 364 -16.18 5.57 28.53
C ASN A 364 -16.27 6.94 29.18
N ALA A 365 -17.37 7.67 28.93
CA ALA A 365 -17.62 9.00 29.49
C ALA A 365 -16.46 9.99 29.30
N GLY A 366 -15.83 9.98 28.12
CA GLY A 366 -14.69 10.84 27.77
C GLY A 366 -13.33 10.35 28.28
N ALA A 367 -13.26 9.24 29.01
CA ALA A 367 -12.00 8.57 29.35
C ALA A 367 -11.68 7.51 28.29
N VAL A 368 -10.45 7.53 27.75
CA VAL A 368 -9.98 6.56 26.77
C VAL A 368 -9.06 5.56 27.45
N SER A 369 -9.39 4.28 27.38
CA SER A 369 -8.57 3.19 27.93
C SER A 369 -7.97 2.32 26.82
N PHE A 370 -6.73 1.89 27.02
CA PHE A 370 -5.94 1.05 26.13
C PHE A 370 -5.58 -0.23 26.88
N ALA A 371 -6.20 -1.34 26.50
CA ALA A 371 -5.87 -2.66 27.01
C ALA A 371 -5.00 -3.40 25.99
N VAL A 372 -3.88 -3.99 26.42
CA VAL A 372 -2.98 -4.73 25.52
C VAL A 372 -3.00 -6.23 25.81
N SER A 373 -2.73 -7.06 24.81
CA SER A 373 -2.60 -8.51 24.99
C SER A 373 -1.54 -9.12 24.07
N PRO A 374 -0.70 -10.05 24.55
CA PRO A 374 -0.53 -10.44 25.96
C PRO A 374 0.17 -9.37 26.81
N ALA A 375 1.03 -8.58 26.19
CA ALA A 375 1.78 -7.46 26.76
C ALA A 375 2.23 -6.55 25.60
N LEU A 376 2.78 -5.38 25.93
CA LEU A 376 3.56 -4.56 25.00
C LEU A 376 4.98 -4.44 25.55
N ASP A 377 5.95 -5.05 24.88
CA ASP A 377 7.38 -4.99 25.16
C ASP A 377 8.09 -4.52 23.89
N LEU A 378 8.27 -3.21 23.78
CA LEU A 378 9.00 -2.57 22.70
C LEU A 378 10.44 -2.36 23.14
N ARG A 379 11.40 -3.02 22.49
CA ARG A 379 12.84 -2.87 22.74
C ARG A 379 13.46 -2.10 21.60
N MET A 380 14.24 -1.08 21.94
CA MET A 380 14.86 -0.18 20.98
C MET A 380 16.32 -0.01 21.32
N GLN A 381 17.14 0.05 20.28
CA GLN A 381 18.53 0.46 20.39
C GLN A 381 18.82 1.42 19.25
N VAL A 382 19.44 2.56 19.57
CA VAL A 382 19.86 3.57 18.60
C VAL A 382 21.32 3.93 18.89
N ASP A 383 22.17 3.83 17.88
CA ASP A 383 23.52 4.36 17.84
C ASP A 383 23.51 5.66 17.02
N ARG A 384 23.31 6.77 17.73
CA ARG A 384 23.26 8.11 17.12
C ARG A 384 24.57 8.50 16.46
N ALA A 385 25.70 8.04 16.98
CA ALA A 385 27.00 8.33 16.38
C ALA A 385 27.12 7.68 14.99
N ALA A 386 26.61 6.46 14.82
CA ALA A 386 26.53 5.81 13.52
C ALA A 386 25.61 6.57 12.52
N LEU A 387 24.57 7.26 13.03
CA LEU A 387 23.67 8.11 12.25
C LEU A 387 24.20 9.53 12.02
N GLY A 388 25.33 9.92 12.61
CA GLY A 388 25.82 11.31 12.56
C GLY A 388 25.00 12.29 13.41
N GLU A 389 24.16 11.79 14.31
CA GLU A 389 23.31 12.59 15.18
C GLU A 389 24.02 12.98 16.48
N PRO A 390 23.67 14.14 17.09
CA PRO A 390 24.19 14.53 18.38
C PRO A 390 23.71 13.58 19.49
N ALA A 391 24.54 13.42 20.53
CA ALA A 391 24.15 12.65 21.71
C ALA A 391 22.98 13.34 22.44
N GLN A 392 22.01 12.53 22.89
CA GLN A 392 20.90 12.97 23.73
C GLN A 392 21.22 12.78 25.22
N PRO A 393 20.52 13.50 26.13
CA PRO A 393 20.67 13.30 27.57
C PRO A 393 20.35 11.87 28.02
N TYR A 394 19.43 11.21 27.32
CA TYR A 394 19.08 9.81 27.51
C TYR A 394 18.46 9.19 26.24
N GLU A 395 18.53 7.86 26.13
CA GLU A 395 17.79 7.09 25.14
C GLU A 395 16.77 6.20 25.81
N VAL A 396 15.57 6.08 25.24
CA VAL A 396 14.60 5.04 25.63
C VAL A 396 15.02 3.71 24.99
N THR A 397 15.30 2.72 25.82
CA THR A 397 15.74 1.39 25.36
C THR A 397 14.65 0.33 25.46
N ARG A 398 13.64 0.55 26.31
CA ARG A 398 12.49 -0.35 26.44
C ARG A 398 11.25 0.38 26.90
N LEU A 399 10.10 0.07 26.30
CA LEU A 399 8.77 0.37 26.83
C LEU A 399 8.08 -0.96 27.13
N LEU A 400 7.64 -1.14 28.37
CA LEU A 400 6.98 -2.34 28.85
C LEU A 400 5.61 -1.98 29.44
N LEU A 401 4.59 -2.71 29.02
CA LEU A 401 3.27 -2.75 29.63
C LEU A 401 2.84 -4.21 29.73
N ASP A 402 2.89 -4.77 30.95
CA ASP A 402 2.66 -6.19 31.20
C ASP A 402 1.78 -6.46 32.43
N GLY A 403 1.58 -7.74 32.75
CA GLY A 403 0.70 -8.21 33.82
C GLY A 403 -0.61 -8.81 33.32
N THR A 404 -1.57 -9.01 34.23
CA THR A 404 -2.87 -9.60 33.87
C THR A 404 -3.79 -8.51 33.30
N ALA A 405 -4.11 -8.61 32.01
CA ALA A 405 -4.89 -7.61 31.28
C ALA A 405 -4.36 -6.17 31.47
N PRO A 406 -3.11 -5.89 31.04
CA PRO A 406 -2.48 -4.60 31.25
C PRO A 406 -3.32 -3.51 30.58
N THR A 407 -3.63 -2.44 31.31
CA THR A 407 -4.55 -1.40 30.85
C THR A 407 -4.06 -0.03 31.29
N LEU A 408 -3.98 0.90 30.34
CA LEU A 408 -3.75 2.33 30.59
C LEU A 408 -5.06 3.10 30.38
N THR A 409 -5.28 4.17 31.13
CA THR A 409 -6.39 5.11 30.90
C THR A 409 -5.85 6.52 30.80
N LEU A 410 -6.16 7.22 29.71
CA LEU A 410 -5.85 8.63 29.53
C LEU A 410 -6.85 9.46 30.33
N LYS A 411 -6.30 10.35 31.16
CA LYS A 411 -7.01 11.40 31.89
C LYS A 411 -6.45 12.75 31.43
N ALA A 412 -7.13 13.86 31.71
CA ALA A 412 -6.69 15.20 31.31
C ALA A 412 -5.21 15.47 31.68
N GLY A 413 -4.30 15.35 30.71
CA GLY A 413 -2.85 15.53 30.85
C GLY A 413 -2.08 14.42 31.60
N MET A 414 -2.68 13.26 31.88
CA MET A 414 -2.05 12.16 32.64
C MET A 414 -2.39 10.79 32.09
N ILE A 415 -1.51 9.82 32.34
CA ILE A 415 -1.72 8.41 32.01
C ILE A 415 -1.86 7.63 33.31
N GLN A 416 -3.02 7.02 33.57
CA GLN A 416 -3.20 6.12 34.69
C GLN A 416 -2.90 4.68 34.28
N VAL A 417 -2.07 3.97 35.04
CA VAL A 417 -1.98 2.51 34.95
C VAL A 417 -3.18 1.94 35.68
N THR A 418 -4.20 1.47 34.96
CA THR A 418 -5.42 0.93 35.56
C THR A 418 -5.24 -0.51 36.00
N SER A 419 -4.50 -1.30 35.21
CA SER A 419 -4.15 -2.69 35.52
C SER A 419 -2.76 -3.00 34.95
N GLY A 420 -2.05 -3.93 35.59
CA GLY A 420 -0.72 -4.34 35.19
C GLY A 420 0.40 -3.43 35.70
N HIS A 421 1.49 -3.40 34.95
CA HIS A 421 2.71 -2.64 35.24
C HIS A 421 3.18 -1.95 33.96
N PHE A 422 3.59 -0.70 34.09
CA PHE A 422 4.15 0.10 33.01
C PHE A 422 5.57 0.54 33.38
N ALA A 423 6.52 0.36 32.48
CA ALA A 423 7.88 0.85 32.65
C ALA A 423 8.49 1.39 31.36
N VAL A 424 9.27 2.46 31.52
CA VAL A 424 10.18 2.99 30.49
C VAL A 424 11.59 2.82 31.01
N THR A 425 12.39 2.02 30.31
CA THR A 425 13.83 1.88 30.60
C THR A 425 14.61 2.83 29.71
N THR A 426 15.58 3.53 30.29
CA THR A 426 16.44 4.47 29.59
C THR A 426 17.93 4.16 29.78
N SER A 427 18.77 4.77 28.93
CA SER A 427 20.22 4.85 29.13
C SER A 427 20.64 6.33 29.14
N PRO A 428 21.15 6.88 30.27
CA PRO A 428 21.32 6.21 31.58
C PRO A 428 19.97 5.95 32.28
N ALA A 429 19.94 4.95 33.18
CA ALA A 429 18.71 4.41 33.79
C ALA A 429 17.94 5.40 34.68
N GLN A 430 18.59 6.46 35.17
CA GLN A 430 18.00 7.45 36.08
C GLN A 430 16.86 8.29 35.47
N TYR A 431 16.68 8.22 34.15
CA TYR A 431 15.59 8.89 33.42
C TYR A 431 14.37 7.98 33.18
N GLY A 432 14.48 6.69 33.53
CA GLY A 432 13.38 5.74 33.41
C GLY A 432 12.26 5.98 34.42
N VAL A 433 11.13 5.33 34.18
CA VAL A 433 9.96 5.36 35.07
C VAL A 433 9.38 3.95 35.22
N ASP A 434 8.82 3.69 36.40
CA ASP A 434 8.15 2.45 36.75
C ASP A 434 6.85 2.80 37.49
N ALA A 435 5.72 2.31 36.99
CA ALA A 435 4.40 2.56 37.54
C ALA A 435 3.56 1.28 37.58
N SER A 436 3.00 0.99 38.75
CA SER A 436 2.07 -0.11 38.99
C SER A 436 0.61 0.35 38.90
N ALA A 437 -0.32 -0.61 38.79
CA ALA A 437 -1.75 -0.35 38.84
C ALA A 437 -2.16 0.62 39.97
N GLY A 438 -2.97 1.61 39.63
CA GLY A 438 -3.42 2.68 40.51
C GLY A 438 -2.55 3.95 40.47
N GLN A 439 -1.36 3.90 39.87
CA GLN A 439 -0.49 5.07 39.75
C GLN A 439 -0.74 5.85 38.46
N CYS A 440 -0.44 7.15 38.49
CA CYS A 440 -0.52 8.03 37.34
C CYS A 440 0.87 8.48 36.92
N LEU A 441 1.05 8.72 35.62
CA LEU A 441 2.24 9.26 35.01
C LEU A 441 1.92 10.66 34.53
N ALA A 442 2.81 11.60 34.83
CA ALA A 442 2.75 12.97 34.36
C ALA A 442 4.07 13.34 33.70
N GLU A 443 3.99 14.22 32.71
CA GLU A 443 5.17 14.81 32.09
C GLU A 443 5.84 15.81 33.04
N THR A 444 7.17 15.80 33.07
CA THR A 444 7.98 16.69 33.90
C THR A 444 9.18 17.17 33.10
N ALA A 445 9.39 18.49 33.04
CA ALA A 445 10.55 19.07 32.38
C ALA A 445 11.86 18.63 33.06
N ILE A 446 12.82 18.20 32.26
CA ILE A 446 14.24 18.05 32.65
C ILE A 446 14.96 19.36 32.38
N ASP A 447 14.73 19.95 31.21
CA ASP A 447 15.25 21.25 30.79
C ASP A 447 14.22 21.97 29.89
N ALA A 448 14.63 23.03 29.18
CA ALA A 448 13.74 23.84 28.34
C ALA A 448 13.18 23.11 27.11
N THR A 449 13.81 22.01 26.70
CA THR A 449 13.49 21.25 25.48
C THR A 449 13.26 19.76 25.73
N THR A 450 13.60 19.27 26.92
CA THR A 450 13.57 17.84 27.27
C THR A 450 12.63 17.62 28.44
N THR A 451 11.71 16.67 28.30
CA THR A 451 10.82 16.21 29.36
C THR A 451 11.07 14.74 29.68
N ARG A 452 10.50 14.26 30.78
CA ARG A 452 10.42 12.84 31.15
C ARG A 452 9.08 12.54 31.80
N LEU A 453 8.74 11.26 31.87
CA LEU A 453 7.64 10.79 32.69
C LEU A 453 8.08 10.63 34.15
N THR A 454 7.21 11.04 35.07
CA THR A 454 7.37 10.75 36.50
C THR A 454 6.06 10.22 37.08
N VAL A 455 6.16 9.43 38.14
CA VAL A 455 4.98 8.97 38.88
C VAL A 455 4.40 10.14 39.66
N ALA A 456 3.09 10.36 39.49
CA ALA A 456 2.31 11.40 40.13
C ALA A 456 1.08 10.82 40.83
N THR A 457 0.50 11.61 41.74
CA THR A 457 -0.78 11.28 42.38
C THR A 457 -1.91 11.39 41.36
N CYS A 458 -2.72 10.35 41.24
CA CYS A 458 -3.89 10.40 40.37
C CYS A 458 -4.91 11.44 40.87
N PRO A 459 -5.51 12.24 39.98
CA PRO A 459 -6.65 13.06 40.35
C PRO A 459 -7.81 12.15 40.72
N LEU A 460 -8.50 12.50 41.80
CA LEU A 460 -9.67 11.81 42.31
C LEU A 460 -10.85 11.90 41.34
#